data_AF-A0A089XMX6-F1
#
_entry.id   AF-A0A089XMX6-F1
#
_cell.length_a   1.000
_cell.length_b   1.000
_cell.length_c   1.000
_cell.angle_alpha   90.00
_cell.angle_beta   90.00
_cell.angle_gamma   90.00
#
_symmetry.space_group_name_H-M   'P 1'
#
loop_
_entity.id
_entity.type
_entity.pdbx_description
1 polymer ?
#
loop_
_entity_poly.entity_id
_entity_poly.type
_entity_poly.pdbx_seq_one_letter_code
_entity_poly.pdbx_strand_id
1 'polypeptide(L)'
;MQPHVMQAMHNWRMAWNGQQHRAQEAFTAAFPALTPADRCQCFGPTLRWERPGEGQGKVCLDDHGRATIEFERVAKAAVGHAMKETWGADWFDEGLGGFAEAEPGSYHYEDEQSYAEYQFDVHDEGTVTFGISYVKIDDIVTILDVLEQALAEHRAA
;
A
#
# COMPACT_ATOMS: atom_id res chain seq x y z
N MET A 1 34.36 -14.88 -9.59
CA MET A 1 33.69 -13.85 -10.43
C MET A 1 34.76 -12.92 -10.96
N GLN A 2 34.71 -12.48 -12.22
CA GLN A 2 35.71 -11.56 -12.79
C GLN A 2 35.65 -10.20 -12.07
N PRO A 3 36.78 -9.46 -11.91
CA PRO A 3 36.80 -8.19 -11.18
C PRO A 3 35.77 -7.17 -11.66
N HIS A 4 35.58 -7.02 -12.97
CA HIS A 4 34.59 -6.10 -13.54
C HIS A 4 33.14 -6.50 -13.21
N VAL A 5 32.85 -7.80 -13.08
CA VAL A 5 31.52 -8.27 -12.67
C VAL A 5 31.28 -7.99 -11.20
N MET A 6 32.29 -8.15 -10.32
CA MET A 6 32.15 -7.77 -8.90
C MET A 6 31.87 -6.28 -8.75
N GLN A 7 32.55 -5.42 -9.52
CA GLN A 7 32.29 -3.99 -9.53
C GLN A 7 30.87 -3.67 -10.03
N ALA A 8 30.43 -4.30 -11.12
CA ALA A 8 29.07 -4.11 -11.64
C ALA A 8 28.00 -4.50 -10.61
N MET A 9 28.17 -5.64 -9.93
CA MET A 9 27.27 -6.10 -8.87
C MET A 9 27.29 -5.17 -7.64
N HIS A 10 28.46 -4.63 -7.27
CA HIS A 10 28.57 -3.66 -6.20
C HIS A 10 27.81 -2.36 -6.54
N ASN A 11 28.02 -1.82 -7.74
CA ASN A 11 27.32 -0.62 -8.22
C ASN A 11 25.81 -0.82 -8.24
N TRP A 12 25.35 -1.96 -8.76
CA TRP A 12 23.93 -2.33 -8.77
C TRP A 12 23.34 -2.34 -7.34
N ARG A 13 24.00 -3.00 -6.39
CA ARG A 13 23.54 -3.04 -4.99
C ARG A 13 23.48 -1.66 -4.35
N MET A 14 24.45 -0.79 -4.64
CA MET A 14 24.45 0.58 -4.13
C MET A 14 23.28 1.39 -4.69
N ALA A 15 22.99 1.27 -5.99
CA ALA A 15 21.84 1.91 -6.62
C ALA A 15 20.52 1.40 -6.03
N TRP A 16 20.40 0.08 -5.87
CA TRP A 16 19.22 -0.56 -5.26
C TRP A 16 18.98 -0.11 -3.81
N ASN A 17 20.03 0.00 -3.00
CA ASN A 17 19.92 0.53 -1.63
C ASN A 17 19.47 2.00 -1.63
N GLY A 18 19.95 2.80 -2.58
CA GLY A 18 19.50 4.18 -2.76
C GLY A 18 18.01 4.25 -3.11
N GLN A 19 17.56 3.40 -4.04
CA GLN A 19 16.15 3.34 -4.46
C GLN A 19 15.22 2.94 -3.31
N GLN A 20 15.60 1.95 -2.52
CA GLN A 20 14.85 1.54 -1.32
C GLN A 20 14.64 2.70 -0.35
N HIS A 21 15.69 3.50 -0.10
CA HIS A 21 15.58 4.65 0.79
C HIS A 21 14.65 5.73 0.23
N ARG A 22 14.75 6.04 -1.07
CA ARG A 22 13.87 7.00 -1.74
C ARG A 22 12.41 6.56 -1.75
N ALA A 23 12.15 5.27 -1.90
CA ALA A 23 10.78 4.73 -1.80
C ALA A 23 10.20 4.97 -0.39
N GLN A 24 10.97 4.70 0.66
CA GLN A 24 10.52 4.99 2.03
C GLN A 24 10.24 6.48 2.25
N GLU A 25 11.12 7.37 1.78
CA GLU A 25 10.89 8.82 1.83
C GLU A 25 9.58 9.19 1.14
N ALA A 26 9.31 8.65 -0.06
CA ALA A 26 8.08 8.90 -0.80
C ALA A 26 6.84 8.40 -0.04
N PHE A 27 6.88 7.19 0.52
CA PHE A 27 5.78 6.66 1.32
C PHE A 27 5.51 7.51 2.56
N THR A 28 6.55 7.93 3.29
CA THR A 28 6.39 8.82 4.46
C THR A 28 5.95 10.24 4.09
N ALA A 29 6.24 10.70 2.87
CA ALA A 29 5.73 11.98 2.39
C ALA A 29 4.23 11.92 2.11
N ALA A 30 3.75 10.81 1.53
CA ALA A 30 2.34 10.58 1.24
C ALA A 30 1.51 10.24 2.49
N PHE A 31 2.07 9.47 3.43
CA PHE A 31 1.41 9.04 4.66
C PHE A 31 2.34 9.30 5.86
N PRO A 32 2.35 10.52 6.42
CA PRO A 32 3.32 10.95 7.44
C PRO A 32 3.31 10.16 8.76
N ALA A 33 2.23 9.42 9.05
CA ALA A 33 2.14 8.57 10.22
C ALA A 33 2.90 7.24 10.07
N LEU A 34 3.47 6.95 8.88
CA LEU A 34 4.36 5.82 8.66
C LEU A 34 5.71 6.03 9.34
N THR A 35 6.15 5.03 10.09
CA THR A 35 7.43 5.05 10.82
C THR A 35 8.29 3.85 10.43
N PRO A 36 9.62 3.99 10.34
CA PRO A 36 10.51 2.86 10.11
C PRO A 36 10.33 1.78 11.17
N ALA A 37 10.17 0.53 10.71
CA ALA A 37 10.14 -0.64 11.56
C ALA A 37 11.42 -1.46 11.38
N ASP A 38 11.81 -2.18 12.43
CA ASP A 38 12.82 -3.23 12.31
C ASP A 38 12.36 -4.25 11.27
N ARG A 39 13.30 -4.65 10.38
CA ARG A 39 13.05 -5.44 9.16
C ARG A 39 11.93 -6.47 9.35
N CYS A 40 10.81 -6.28 8.64
CA CYS A 40 9.82 -7.32 8.50
C CYS A 40 10.43 -8.44 7.66
N GLN A 41 10.25 -9.70 8.08
CA GLN A 41 11.03 -10.85 7.59
C GLN A 41 10.77 -11.24 6.13
N CYS A 42 9.93 -10.50 5.40
CA CYS A 42 9.55 -10.86 4.06
C CYS A 42 10.48 -10.23 3.01
N PHE A 43 10.46 -8.93 2.66
CA PHE A 43 11.16 -8.52 1.41
C PHE A 43 11.80 -7.12 1.33
N GLY A 44 12.08 -6.42 2.43
CA GLY A 44 12.83 -5.16 2.35
C GLY A 44 12.59 -4.20 3.52
N PRO A 45 12.98 -2.93 3.39
CA PRO A 45 12.67 -1.89 4.37
C PRO A 45 11.15 -1.76 4.54
N THR A 46 10.71 -1.74 5.79
CA THR A 46 9.29 -1.73 6.15
C THR A 46 9.00 -0.48 6.95
N LEU A 47 7.89 0.18 6.63
CA LEU A 47 7.27 1.22 7.42
C LEU A 47 6.04 0.65 8.11
N ARG A 48 5.75 1.09 9.32
CA ARG A 48 4.55 0.73 10.09
C ARG A 48 3.73 1.95 10.43
N TRP A 49 2.43 1.74 10.47
CA TRP A 49 1.45 2.69 10.94
C TRP A 49 0.62 2.01 12.03
N GLU A 50 0.35 2.74 13.11
CA GLU A 50 -0.57 2.33 14.15
C GLU A 50 -1.23 3.58 14.70
N ARG A 51 -2.56 3.62 14.69
CA ARG A 51 -3.33 4.72 15.24
C ARG A 51 -4.59 4.19 15.93
N PRO A 52 -4.70 4.31 17.26
CA PRO A 52 -5.85 3.81 18.01
C PRO A 52 -7.17 4.33 17.46
N GLY A 53 -8.09 3.41 17.16
CA GLY A 53 -9.43 3.71 16.63
C GLY A 53 -9.49 4.01 15.13
N GLU A 54 -8.35 4.02 14.42
CA GLU A 54 -8.30 4.33 12.99
C GLU A 54 -7.76 3.19 12.13
N GLY A 55 -6.77 2.45 12.64
CA GLY A 55 -6.20 1.30 11.97
C GLY A 55 -4.74 1.06 12.33
N GLN A 56 -4.18 0.03 11.73
CA GLN A 56 -2.76 -0.29 11.83
C GLN A 56 -2.30 -1.00 10.56
N GLY A 57 -1.00 -1.09 10.34
CA GLY A 57 -0.47 -1.87 9.24
C GLY A 57 0.95 -1.56 8.88
N LYS A 58 1.32 -1.94 7.66
CA LYS A 58 2.66 -1.75 7.12
C LYS A 58 2.65 -1.41 5.64
N VAL A 59 3.72 -0.76 5.22
CA VAL A 59 4.10 -0.57 3.81
C VAL A 59 5.52 -1.09 3.64
N CYS A 60 5.74 -1.96 2.66
CA CYS A 60 7.07 -2.47 2.34
C CYS A 60 7.38 -2.36 0.86
N LEU A 61 8.67 -2.32 0.54
CA LEU A 61 9.19 -2.47 -0.81
C LEU A 61 9.78 -3.88 -0.93
N ASP A 62 9.41 -4.61 -1.98
CA ASP A 62 9.94 -5.93 -2.30
C ASP A 62 11.32 -5.85 -2.99
N ASP A 63 11.93 -7.00 -3.26
CA ASP A 63 13.23 -7.12 -3.90
C ASP A 63 13.23 -6.87 -5.42
N HIS A 64 12.05 -6.59 -5.99
CA HIS A 64 11.83 -6.25 -7.40
C HIS A 64 11.48 -4.78 -7.61
N GLY A 65 11.39 -3.97 -6.55
CA GLY A 65 11.08 -2.54 -6.63
C GLY A 65 9.59 -2.24 -6.68
N ARG A 66 8.76 -3.20 -6.26
CA ARG A 66 7.31 -3.06 -6.12
C ARG A 66 6.95 -2.95 -4.65
N ALA A 67 5.86 -2.30 -4.35
CA ALA A 67 5.45 -2.03 -2.98
C ALA A 67 4.16 -2.76 -2.62
N THR A 68 4.05 -3.04 -1.33
CA THR A 68 2.91 -3.71 -0.73
C THR A 68 2.42 -2.92 0.48
N ILE A 69 1.11 -2.69 0.56
CA ILE A 69 0.41 -2.19 1.74
C ILE A 69 -0.36 -3.35 2.36
N GLU A 70 -0.27 -3.52 3.66
CA GLU A 70 -1.12 -4.43 4.43
C GLU A 70 -1.65 -3.68 5.65
N PHE A 71 -2.89 -3.22 5.58
CA PHE A 71 -3.55 -2.43 6.63
C PHE A 71 -4.78 -3.17 7.18
N GLU A 72 -5.03 -2.96 8.47
CA GLU A 72 -6.07 -3.65 9.24
C GLU A 72 -7.00 -2.64 9.90
N ARG A 73 -8.29 -2.99 9.94
CA ARG A 73 -9.37 -2.26 10.62
C ARG A 73 -9.45 -0.78 10.24
N VAL A 74 -9.25 -0.48 8.96
CA VAL A 74 -9.37 0.87 8.41
C VAL A 74 -10.82 1.16 8.06
N ALA A 75 -11.30 2.39 8.28
CA ALA A 75 -12.68 2.76 7.94
C ALA A 75 -13.00 2.49 6.46
N LYS A 76 -14.05 1.69 6.19
CA LYS A 76 -14.45 1.30 4.82
C LYS A 76 -14.67 2.51 3.91
N ALA A 77 -15.30 3.55 4.44
CA ALA A 77 -15.58 4.77 3.69
C ALA A 77 -14.28 5.45 3.20
N ALA A 78 -13.23 5.49 4.03
CA ALA A 78 -11.95 6.07 3.67
C ALA A 78 -11.23 5.21 2.61
N VAL A 79 -11.24 3.87 2.78
CA VAL A 79 -10.68 2.95 1.78
C VAL A 79 -11.42 3.10 0.45
N GLY A 80 -12.76 3.07 0.45
CA GLY A 80 -13.56 3.21 -0.77
C GLY A 80 -13.34 4.54 -1.50
N HIS A 81 -13.16 5.64 -0.76
CA HIS A 81 -12.78 6.93 -1.35
C HIS A 81 -11.39 6.85 -2.02
N ALA A 82 -10.39 6.34 -1.30
CA ALA A 82 -9.03 6.22 -1.81
C ALA A 82 -8.95 5.35 -3.07
N MET A 83 -9.64 4.21 -3.07
CA MET A 83 -9.75 3.30 -4.22
C MET A 83 -10.31 4.03 -5.45
N LYS A 84 -11.43 4.74 -5.27
CA LYS A 84 -12.14 5.43 -6.35
C LYS A 84 -11.30 6.54 -6.97
N GLU A 85 -10.63 7.35 -6.17
CA GLU A 85 -9.80 8.45 -6.69
C GLU A 85 -8.51 7.93 -7.33
N THR A 86 -7.95 6.82 -6.85
CA THR A 86 -6.68 6.28 -7.37
C THR A 86 -6.87 5.48 -8.66
N TRP A 87 -7.88 4.60 -8.71
CA TRP A 87 -8.06 3.66 -9.82
C TRP A 87 -9.36 3.84 -10.60
N GLY A 88 -10.28 4.66 -10.09
CA GLY A 88 -11.60 4.88 -10.68
C GLY A 88 -12.69 4.01 -10.04
N ALA A 89 -13.94 4.43 -10.23
CA ALA A 89 -15.11 3.73 -9.67
C ALA A 89 -15.32 2.35 -10.29
N ASP A 90 -14.94 2.18 -11.56
CA ASP A 90 -15.14 0.94 -12.33
C ASP A 90 -14.02 -0.09 -12.10
N TRP A 91 -13.03 0.21 -11.26
CA TRP A 91 -11.96 -0.74 -10.96
C TRP A 91 -12.42 -1.87 -10.04
N PHE A 92 -13.53 -1.67 -9.32
CA PHE A 92 -14.16 -2.67 -8.47
C PHE A 92 -15.61 -2.83 -8.90
N ASP A 93 -15.94 -3.94 -9.58
CA ASP A 93 -17.26 -4.21 -10.19
C ASP A 93 -18.41 -4.42 -9.19
N GLU A 94 -18.23 -4.09 -7.91
CA GLU A 94 -19.21 -4.25 -6.84
C GLU A 94 -20.21 -3.07 -6.81
N GLY A 95 -21.08 -3.01 -7.82
CA GLY A 95 -22.22 -2.10 -7.86
C GLY A 95 -21.89 -0.65 -8.29
N LEU A 96 -22.92 0.20 -8.32
CA LEU A 96 -22.83 1.57 -8.85
C LEU A 96 -21.97 2.52 -8.00
N GLY A 97 -21.80 2.22 -6.70
CA GLY A 97 -20.92 2.96 -5.80
C GLY A 97 -19.51 2.38 -5.66
N GLY A 98 -19.18 1.29 -6.36
CA GLY A 98 -17.90 0.60 -6.25
C GLY A 98 -17.62 0.09 -4.82
N PHE A 99 -16.35 0.04 -4.44
CA PHE A 99 -15.92 -0.53 -3.16
C PHE A 99 -16.59 0.07 -1.90
N ALA A 100 -17.02 1.34 -1.96
CA ALA A 100 -17.72 1.98 -0.84
C ALA A 100 -19.07 1.31 -0.50
N GLU A 101 -19.73 0.69 -1.48
CA GLU A 101 -21.01 -0.01 -1.34
C GLU A 101 -20.84 -1.53 -1.16
N ALA A 102 -19.62 -2.08 -1.25
CA ALA A 102 -19.37 -3.51 -1.13
C ALA A 102 -19.91 -4.10 0.19
N GLU A 103 -20.69 -5.17 0.13
CA GLU A 103 -21.22 -5.81 1.34
C GLU A 103 -20.08 -6.45 2.18
N PRO A 104 -20.33 -6.82 3.45
CA PRO A 104 -19.36 -7.58 4.23
C PRO A 104 -18.97 -8.89 3.53
N GLY A 105 -17.66 -9.17 3.47
CA GLY A 105 -17.12 -10.29 2.72
C GLY A 105 -15.65 -10.14 2.34
N SER A 106 -15.12 -11.19 1.71
CA SER A 106 -13.75 -11.21 1.20
C SER A 106 -13.76 -11.04 -0.32
N TYR A 107 -12.97 -10.09 -0.79
CA TYR A 107 -12.84 -9.73 -2.18
C TYR A 107 -11.38 -9.87 -2.61
N HIS A 108 -11.17 -10.40 -3.80
CA HIS A 108 -9.84 -10.57 -4.38
C HIS A 108 -9.85 -10.18 -5.85
N TYR A 109 -8.84 -9.43 -6.24
CA TYR A 109 -8.61 -9.01 -7.61
C TYR A 109 -7.12 -9.14 -7.94
N GLU A 110 -6.82 -9.66 -9.13
CA GLU A 110 -5.47 -9.73 -9.67
C GLU A 110 -5.47 -8.98 -11.00
N ASP A 111 -4.56 -8.01 -11.14
CA ASP A 111 -4.34 -7.35 -12.43
C ASP A 111 -3.40 -8.21 -13.27
N GLU A 112 -3.95 -8.90 -14.28
CA GLU A 112 -3.18 -9.76 -15.18
C GLU A 112 -2.04 -9.05 -15.92
N GLN A 113 -2.11 -7.71 -16.07
CA GLN A 113 -1.08 -6.94 -16.78
C GLN A 113 0.12 -6.62 -15.88
N SER A 114 -0.11 -6.30 -14.61
CA SER A 114 0.94 -5.88 -13.67
C SER A 114 1.31 -6.95 -12.64
N TYR A 115 0.52 -8.01 -12.51
CA TYR A 115 0.55 -8.99 -11.42
C TYR A 115 0.34 -8.35 -10.03
N ALA A 116 -0.29 -7.18 -9.99
CA ALA A 116 -0.72 -6.58 -8.74
C ALA A 116 -1.88 -7.38 -8.15
N GLU A 117 -1.81 -7.66 -6.85
CA GLU A 117 -2.82 -8.41 -6.13
C GLU A 117 -3.50 -7.50 -5.12
N TYR A 118 -4.82 -7.56 -5.07
CA TYR A 118 -5.65 -6.76 -4.19
C TYR A 118 -6.55 -7.70 -3.41
N GLN A 119 -6.50 -7.63 -2.09
CA GLN A 119 -7.32 -8.42 -1.19
C GLN A 119 -7.98 -7.47 -0.20
N PHE A 120 -9.28 -7.62 -0.02
CA PHE A 120 -10.06 -6.82 0.92
C PHE A 120 -11.01 -7.71 1.70
N ASP A 121 -10.94 -7.65 3.02
CA ASP A 121 -11.89 -8.24 3.93
C ASP A 121 -12.71 -7.10 4.55
N VAL A 122 -13.95 -6.96 4.09
CA VAL A 122 -14.92 -5.97 4.58
C VAL A 122 -15.65 -6.56 5.78
N HIS A 123 -15.55 -5.88 6.92
CA HIS A 123 -16.13 -6.32 8.19
C HIS A 123 -17.50 -5.66 8.45
N ASP A 124 -18.37 -6.35 9.19
CA ASP A 124 -19.74 -5.90 9.50
C ASP A 124 -19.78 -4.54 10.24
N GLU A 125 -18.74 -4.22 11.01
CA GLU A 125 -18.61 -2.95 11.74
C GLU A 125 -18.19 -1.75 10.87
N GLY A 126 -18.11 -1.92 9.54
CA GLY A 126 -17.76 -0.84 8.61
C GLY A 126 -16.26 -0.55 8.53
N THR A 127 -15.43 -1.54 8.86
CA THR A 127 -13.97 -1.48 8.66
C THR A 127 -13.53 -2.47 7.60
N VAL A 128 -12.30 -2.32 7.13
CA VAL A 128 -11.68 -3.15 6.11
C VAL A 128 -10.28 -3.54 6.54
N THR A 129 -9.93 -4.79 6.32
CA THR A 129 -8.54 -5.26 6.31
C THR A 129 -8.16 -5.51 4.86
N PHE A 130 -7.06 -4.94 4.40
CA PHE A 130 -6.69 -5.03 3.00
C PHE A 130 -5.19 -5.19 2.78
N GLY A 131 -4.89 -5.92 1.70
CA GLY A 131 -3.58 -6.05 1.10
C GLY A 131 -3.61 -5.52 -0.32
N ILE A 132 -2.70 -4.62 -0.66
CA ILE A 132 -2.43 -4.18 -2.04
C ILE A 132 -0.97 -4.52 -2.30
N SER A 133 -0.71 -5.53 -3.12
CA SER A 133 0.61 -6.17 -3.25
C SER A 133 1.18 -6.05 -4.65
N TYR A 134 2.51 -5.99 -4.72
CA TYR A 134 3.28 -5.99 -5.97
C TYR A 134 2.94 -4.83 -6.92
N VAL A 135 2.60 -3.67 -6.35
CA VAL A 135 2.19 -2.49 -7.14
C VAL A 135 3.38 -1.56 -7.34
N LYS A 136 3.34 -0.72 -8.38
CA LYS A 136 4.38 0.28 -8.60
C LYS A 136 4.42 1.31 -7.46
N ILE A 137 5.58 1.92 -7.28
CA ILE A 137 5.82 2.88 -6.20
C ILE A 137 4.92 4.12 -6.33
N ASP A 138 4.70 4.62 -7.56
CA ASP A 138 3.85 5.78 -7.84
C ASP A 138 2.37 5.53 -7.49
N ASP A 139 1.85 4.35 -7.83
CA ASP A 139 0.48 3.97 -7.45
C ASP A 139 0.32 3.85 -5.92
N ILE A 140 1.32 3.27 -5.24
CA ILE A 140 1.32 3.15 -3.77
C ILE A 140 1.43 4.52 -3.09
N VAL A 141 2.25 5.41 -3.61
CA VAL A 141 2.34 6.80 -3.12
C VAL A 141 1.00 7.52 -3.31
N THR A 142 0.33 7.30 -4.44
CA THR A 142 -0.95 7.94 -4.75
C THR A 142 -2.06 7.45 -3.80
N ILE A 143 -2.24 6.14 -3.66
CA ILE A 143 -3.28 5.60 -2.76
C ILE A 143 -3.02 5.98 -1.29
N LEU A 144 -1.75 6.05 -0.88
CA LEU A 144 -1.37 6.48 0.48
C LEU A 144 -1.74 7.94 0.73
N ASP A 145 -1.46 8.86 -0.20
CA ASP A 145 -1.82 10.27 -0.08
C ASP A 145 -3.33 10.45 0.04
N VAL A 146 -4.09 9.83 -0.88
CA VAL A 146 -5.56 9.93 -0.85
C VAL A 146 -6.14 9.28 0.42
N LEU A 147 -5.59 8.15 0.86
CA LEU A 147 -6.04 7.50 2.09
C LEU A 147 -5.79 8.37 3.33
N GLU A 148 -4.63 9.02 3.44
CA GLU A 148 -4.35 9.95 4.56
C GLU A 148 -5.34 11.12 4.55
N GLN A 149 -5.65 11.68 3.38
CA GLN A 149 -6.65 12.74 3.23
C GLN A 149 -8.05 12.27 3.66
N ALA A 150 -8.48 11.11 3.18
CA ALA A 150 -9.78 10.53 3.53
C ALA A 150 -9.90 10.22 5.02
N LEU A 151 -8.83 9.71 5.65
CA LEU A 151 -8.77 9.47 7.09
C LEU A 151 -8.79 10.79 7.86
N ALA A 152 -8.12 11.84 7.37
CA ALA A 152 -8.16 13.18 7.98
C ALA A 152 -9.58 13.77 7.99
N GLU A 153 -10.31 13.64 6.89
CA GLU A 153 -11.71 14.05 6.81
C GLU A 153 -12.60 13.22 7.73
N HIS A 154 -12.40 11.90 7.76
CA HIS A 154 -13.17 11.01 8.63
C HIS A 154 -12.96 11.33 10.12
N ARG A 155 -11.75 11.72 10.54
CA ARG A 155 -11.46 12.18 11.90
C ARG A 155 -12.17 13.48 12.28
N ALA A 156 -12.54 14.30 11.30
CA ALA A 156 -13.15 15.61 11.52
C ALA A 156 -14.69 15.58 11.54
N ALA A 157 -15.30 14.48 11.09
CA ALA A 157 -16.74 14.25 11.07
C ALA A 157 -17.28 13.75 12.42
#